data_AF-A0A969RR23-F1
#
_entry.id   AF-A0A969RR23-F1
#
_cell.length_a   1.000
_cell.length_b   1.000
_cell.length_c   1.000
_cell.angle_alpha   90.00
_cell.angle_beta   90.00
_cell.angle_gamma   90.00
#
_symmetry.space_group_name_H-M   'P 1'
#
loop_
_entity.id
_entity.type
_entity.pdbx_description
1 polymer ?
#
loop_
_entity_poly.entity_id
_entity_poly.type
_entity_poly.pdbx_seq_one_letter_code
_entity_poly.pdbx_strand_id
1 'polypeptide(L)'
;MMVLVVYDIPDDRRRQKLADFLEGYGRRVQKSVFECFLSLEKMQKLYQQIQYRVKAEEDNVRFYWVPSDALGKTLAIGSLPPQPPPDLYII
;
A
#
# COMPACT_ATOMS: atom_id res chain seq x y z
N MET A 1 2.39 3.22 12.19
CA MET A 1 3.54 3.23 11.26
C MET A 1 2.99 3.14 9.86
N MET A 2 3.73 3.61 8.85
CA MET A 2 3.33 3.47 7.46
C MET A 2 3.93 2.20 6.87
N VAL A 3 3.18 1.55 5.98
CA VAL A 3 3.62 0.43 5.15
C VAL A 3 3.51 0.86 3.71
N LEU A 4 4.62 0.78 2.97
CA LEU A 4 4.62 0.90 1.52
C LEU A 4 4.33 -0.49 0.94
N VAL A 5 3.22 -0.63 0.22
CA VAL A 5 2.92 -1.84 -0.55
C VAL A 5 3.26 -1.55 -2.00
N VAL A 6 4.27 -2.25 -2.51
CA VAL A 6 4.75 -2.10 -3.89
C VAL A 6 4.50 -3.41 -4.61
N TYR A 7 3.97 -3.34 -5.82
CA TYR A 7 3.76 -4.54 -6.62
C TYR A 7 4.23 -4.39 -8.06
N ASP A 8 4.56 -5.52 -8.67
CA ASP A 8 4.79 -5.67 -10.09
C ASP A 8 3.96 -6.86 -10.55
N ILE A 9 2.89 -6.57 -11.30
CA ILE A 9 1.87 -7.53 -11.71
C ILE A 9 1.62 -7.32 -13.21
N PRO A 10 2.03 -8.29 -14.06
CA PRO A 10 1.92 -8.15 -15.51
C PRO A 10 0.46 -8.25 -15.99
N ASP A 11 -0.37 -9.04 -15.31
CA ASP A 11 -1.79 -9.19 -15.66
C ASP A 11 -2.62 -7.98 -15.19
N ASP A 12 -3.19 -7.25 -16.14
CA ASP A 12 -3.95 -6.03 -15.87
C ASP A 12 -5.19 -6.28 -14.99
N ARG A 13 -5.85 -7.44 -15.12
CA ARG A 13 -7.06 -7.76 -14.35
C ARG A 13 -6.71 -8.05 -12.89
N ARG A 14 -5.67 -8.85 -12.62
CA ARG A 14 -5.15 -9.11 -11.27
C ARG A 14 -4.66 -7.82 -10.63
N ARG A 15 -3.91 -7.01 -11.38
CA ARG A 15 -3.42 -5.72 -10.90
C ARG A 15 -4.55 -4.79 -10.49
N GLN A 16 -5.61 -4.69 -11.29
CA GLN A 16 -6.77 -3.87 -10.95
C GLN A 16 -7.50 -4.41 -9.72
N LYS A 17 -7.78 -5.73 -9.65
CA LYS A 17 -8.40 -6.36 -8.48
C LYS A 17 -7.61 -6.14 -7.19
N LEU A 18 -6.27 -6.22 -7.26
CA LEU A 18 -5.41 -5.95 -6.11
C LEU A 18 -5.46 -4.48 -5.70
N ALA A 19 -5.45 -3.57 -6.68
CA ALA A 19 -5.57 -2.14 -6.42
C ALA A 19 -6.91 -1.80 -5.74
N ASP A 20 -8.03 -2.27 -6.28
CA ASP A 20 -9.37 -2.06 -5.72
C ASP A 20 -9.47 -2.58 -4.27
N PHE A 21 -8.84 -3.73 -4.00
CA PHE A 21 -8.76 -4.29 -2.65
C PHE A 21 -7.91 -3.43 -1.71
N LEU A 22 -6.77 -2.91 -2.18
CA LEU A 22 -5.85 -2.09 -1.39
C LEU A 22 -6.39 -0.69 -1.08
N GLU A 23 -7.32 -0.16 -1.88
CA GLU A 23 -8.01 1.12 -1.59
C GLU A 23 -8.78 1.08 -0.26
N GLY A 24 -9.16 -0.10 0.23
CA GLY A 24 -9.74 -0.27 1.57
C GLY A 24 -8.73 -0.20 2.73
N TYR A 25 -7.43 -0.19 2.45
CA TYR A 25 -6.35 -0.24 3.47
C TYR A 25 -5.45 0.99 3.45
N GLY A 26 -5.41 1.73 2.35
CA GLY A 26 -4.50 2.83 2.18
C GLY A 26 -4.75 3.60 0.89
N ARG A 27 -3.83 4.52 0.59
CA ARG A 27 -3.93 5.41 -0.55
C ARG A 27 -3.04 4.93 -1.68
N ARG A 28 -3.60 4.85 -2.89
CA ARG A 28 -2.81 4.63 -4.11
C ARG A 28 -2.05 5.90 -4.46
N VAL A 29 -0.72 5.85 -4.44
CA VAL A 29 0.15 7.01 -4.72
C VAL A 29 0.87 6.91 -6.06
N GLN A 30 1.05 5.69 -6.58
CA GLN A 30 1.51 5.44 -7.94
C GLN A 30 0.72 4.28 -8.56
N LYS A 31 0.92 4.00 -9.85
CA LYS A 31 0.26 2.89 -10.56
C LYS A 31 0.39 1.56 -9.81
N SER A 32 1.53 1.33 -9.17
CA SER A 32 1.82 0.10 -8.45
C SER A 32 2.34 0.28 -7.03
N VAL A 33 1.99 1.40 -6.38
CA VAL A 33 2.42 1.70 -5.00
C VAL A 33 1.26 2.24 -4.18
N PHE A 34 1.10 1.67 -2.99
CA PHE A 34 0.14 2.10 -1.97
C PHE A 34 0.85 2.47 -0.67
N GLU A 35 0.37 3.55 -0.04
CA GLU A 35 0.74 3.96 1.31
C GLU A 35 -0.37 3.57 2.28
N CYS A 36 -0.07 2.67 3.22
CA CYS A 36 -1.03 2.14 4.18
C CYS A 36 -0.60 2.46 5.61
N PHE A 37 -1.44 3.14 6.39
CA PHE A 37 -1.17 3.42 7.80
C PHE A 37 -1.82 2.33 8.66
N LEU A 38 -1.06 1.29 8.97
CA LEU A 38 -1.57 0.06 9.59
C LEU A 38 -0.86 -0.26 10.91
N SER A 39 -1.57 -0.97 11.80
CA SER A 39 -0.95 -1.69 12.90
C SER A 39 -0.30 -2.97 12.39
N LEU A 40 0.57 -3.59 13.21
CA LEU A 40 1.22 -4.86 12.86
C LEU A 40 0.20 -5.97 12.57
N GLU A 41 -0.84 -6.07 13.39
CA GLU A 41 -1.93 -7.05 13.21
C GLU A 41 -2.68 -6.85 11.89
N LYS A 42 -3.05 -5.60 11.57
CA LYS A 42 -3.71 -5.27 10.30
C LYS A 42 -2.80 -5.58 9.11
N MET A 43 -1.49 -5.37 9.24
CA MET A 43 -0.52 -5.69 8.19
C MET A 43 -0.39 -7.21 7.98
N GLN A 44 -0.35 -8.01 9.04
CA GLN A 44 -0.33 -9.48 8.92
C GLN A 44 -1.60 -10.00 8.23
N LYS A 45 -2.76 -9.46 8.59
CA LYS A 45 -4.03 -9.79 7.92
C LYS A 45 -4.02 -9.40 6.45
N LEU A 46 -3.51 -8.20 6.14
CA LEU A 46 -3.36 -7.73 4.76
C LEU A 46 -2.43 -8.66 3.96
N TYR A 47 -1.28 -9.04 4.52
CA TYR A 47 -0.33 -9.95 3.90
C TYR A 47 -1.00 -11.28 3.51
N GLN A 48 -1.70 -11.92 4.45
CA GLN A 48 -2.44 -13.16 4.19
C GLN A 48 -3.48 -12.98 3.09
N GLN A 49 -4.25 -11.90 3.12
CA GLN A 49 -5.27 -11.64 2.10
C GLN A 49 -4.68 -11.40 0.71
N ILE A 50 -3.51 -10.77 0.61
CA ILE A 50 -2.81 -10.57 -0.67
C ILE A 50 -2.27 -11.90 -1.20
N GLN A 51 -1.76 -12.81 -0.36
CA GLN A 51 -1.28 -14.12 -0.82
C GLN A 51 -2.33 -14.90 -1.62
N TYR A 52 -3.62 -14.80 -1.29
CA TYR A 52 -4.71 -15.44 -2.03
C TYR A 52 -5.16 -14.70 -3.30
N ARG A 53 -4.63 -13.49 -3.56
CA ARG A 53 -5.02 -12.61 -4.67
C ARG A 53 -3.95 -12.51 -5.76
N VAL A 54 -2.75 -13.03 -5.49
CA VAL A 54 -1.60 -12.94 -6.38
C VAL A 54 -1.16 -14.32 -6.85
N LYS A 55 -0.57 -14.39 -8.04
CA LYS A 55 0.07 -15.60 -8.56
C LYS A 55 1.58 -15.47 -8.36
N ALA A 56 2.11 -16.10 -7.31
CA ALA A 56 3.51 -15.93 -6.88
C ALA A 56 4.58 -16.29 -7.94
N GLU A 57 4.22 -17.03 -8.99
CA GLU A 57 5.11 -17.34 -10.13
C GLU A 57 5.29 -16.16 -11.09
N GLU A 58 4.34 -15.22 -11.12
CA GLU A 58 4.29 -14.10 -12.08
C GLU A 58 4.29 -12.73 -11.37
N ASP A 59 3.74 -12.68 -10.15
CA ASP A 59 3.45 -11.46 -9.42
C ASP A 59 4.49 -11.25 -8.32
N ASN A 60 5.01 -10.03 -8.23
CA ASN A 60 5.89 -9.61 -7.15
C ASN A 60 5.16 -8.59 -6.26
N VAL A 61 5.05 -8.86 -4.96
CA VAL A 61 4.52 -7.88 -4.00
C VAL A 61 5.45 -7.79 -2.82
N ARG A 62 5.80 -6.56 -2.44
CA ARG A 62 6.68 -6.25 -1.31
C ARG A 62 6.03 -5.26 -0.37
N PHE A 63 6.39 -5.39 0.91
CA PHE A 63 5.92 -4.54 1.99
C PHE A 63 7.14 -3.95 2.69
N TYR A 64 7.19 -2.62 2.78
CA TYR A 64 8.26 -1.92 3.48
C TYR A 64 7.67 -1.12 4.63
N TRP A 65 8.12 -1.42 5.85
CA TRP A 65 7.81 -0.59 6.99
C TRP A 65 8.58 0.72 6.89
N VAL A 66 7.85 1.82 6.95
CA VAL A 66 8.40 3.16 7.06
C VAL A 66 8.07 3.67 8.47
N PRO A 67 9.08 3.77 9.35
CA PRO A 67 8.86 4.27 10.70
C PRO A 67 8.52 5.77 10.66
N SER A 68 7.82 6.24 11.69
CA SER A 68 7.23 7.59 11.67
C SER A 68 8.27 8.71 11.59
N ASP A 69 9.48 8.49 12.10
CA ASP A 69 10.61 9.41 12.03
C ASP A 69 11.24 9.50 10.61
N ALA A 70 11.01 8.49 9.77
CA ALA A 70 11.45 8.47 8.38
C ALA A 70 10.45 9.13 7.42
N LEU A 71 9.17 9.25 7.80
CA LEU A 71 8.13 9.87 6.96
C LEU A 71 8.49 11.30 6.52
N GLY A 72 8.96 12.13 7.45
CA GLY A 72 9.36 13.51 7.15
C GLY A 72 10.59 13.64 6.24
N LYS A 73 11.28 12.53 5.97
CA LYS A 73 12.44 12.46 5.06
C LYS A 73 12.06 11.97 3.66
N THR A 74 10.78 11.65 3.41
CA THR A 74 10.32 11.22 2.09
C THR A 74 10.28 12.41 1.13
N LEU A 75 10.91 12.24 -0.03
CA LEU A 75 10.90 13.21 -1.12
C LEU A 75 9.94 12.73 -2.21
N ALA A 76 9.14 13.64 -2.76
CA ALA A 76 8.19 13.36 -3.82
C ALA A 76 8.32 14.38 -4.96
N ILE A 77 8.16 13.92 -6.20
CA ILE A 77 8.09 14.75 -7.41
C ILE A 77 6.76 14.42 -8.11
N GLY A 78 6.00 15.44 -8.50
CA GLY A 78 4.70 15.27 -9.18
C GLY A 78 3.56 14.79 -8.29
N SER A 79 3.77 14.70 -6.97
CA SER A 79 2.75 14.36 -5.97
C SER A 79 3.09 14.99 -4.63
N LEU A 80 2.11 15.01 -3.71
CA LEU A 80 2.34 15.42 -2.33
C LEU A 80 3.15 14.35 -1.59
N PRO A 81 3.99 14.73 -0.60
CA PRO A 81 4.65 13.77 0.27
C PRO A 81 3.61 12.94 1.06
N PRO A 82 4.02 11.79 1.64
CA PRO A 82 3.13 10.93 2.40
C PRO A 82 2.47 11.70 3.55
N GLN A 83 1.15 11.53 3.69
CA GLN A 83 0.39 12.14 4.78
C GLN A 83 -0.38 11.05 5.54
N PRO A 84 -0.33 11.05 6.88
CA PRO A 84 -1.19 10.18 7.66
C PRO A 84 -2.66 10.49 7.37
N PRO A 85 -3.56 9.51 7.52
CA PRO A 85 -4.99 9.75 7.44
C PRO A 85 -5.40 10.82 8.46
N PRO A 86 -6.38 11.68 8.14
CA PRO A 86 -6.87 12.67 9.09
C PRO A 86 -7.52 11.99 10.29
N ASP A 87 -7.41 12.63 11.46
CA ASP A 87 -8.01 12.14 12.71
C ASP A 87 -9.56 12.20 12.68
N LEU A 88 -10.12 13.03 11.81
CA LEU A 88 -11.56 13.21 11.65
C LEU A 88 -11.93 13.25 10.16
N TYR A 89 -12.90 12.42 9.80
CA TYR A 89 -13.60 12.49 8.52
C TYR A 89 -14.97 13.13 8.77
N ILE A 90 -15.23 14.28 8.15
CA ILE A 90 -16.58 14.85 8.11
C ILE A 90 -17.25 14.27 6.86
N ILE A 91 -18.32 13.51 7.07
CA ILE A 91 -19.13 12.87 6.03
C ILE A 91 -20.40 13.67 5.84
#